data_AF-A0A6J8A4E1-F1
#
_entry.id   AF-A0A6J8A4E1-F1
#
_cell.length_a   1.000
_cell.length_b   1.000
_cell.length_c   1.000
_cell.angle_alpha   90.00
_cell.angle_beta   90.00
_cell.angle_gamma   90.00
#
_symmetry.space_group_name_H-M   'P 1'
#
loop_
_entity.id
_entity.type
_entity.pdbx_description
1 polymer ?
#
loop_
_entity_poly.entity_id
_entity_poly.type
_entity_poly.pdbx_seq_one_letter_code
_entity_poly.pdbx_strand_id
1 'polypeptide(L)'
;MPMSFLNDKSFSNKTISLVYRLQKSSIPSALSFKLIGAISGIWPIKELNDCPLLYHSSAVLCVDGQTELRIIVEDKRVIVYLTHKLSKHFISPNIAASIQECLTLTLEAVLTFYLSSIGKSYRIMNVSNLFQIEIGEICDRSPCVVSISKAVNASNWVCDKGIDHDTKCSRLWFFDKAQKECQSNCTGLDKTVLTKTPTDKHLARLAKQLSINKCKELVLYLGIEETEWEEIEYVHQKQPLIMKFMALKKKPFKSFNDLLKAQEDIKDGRHLLCKVFREDTDLVDIADVRLQDIPHDDVLNGLSKHLGNCAILLGIELGITITSIEETMTRHPRDMYLQNEDILKKWKSSKQVTPTIYRLMLAVERVYSGGLSYLTDIYLGQ
;
A
#
# COMPACT_ATOMS: atom_id res chain seq x y z
N MET A 1 -34.53 -11.13 -2.89
CA MET A 1 -33.76 -9.95 -2.40
C MET A 1 -32.61 -10.48 -1.53
N PRO A 2 -31.38 -9.93 -1.58
CA PRO A 2 -31.11 -8.49 -1.53
C PRO A 2 -30.13 -7.99 -2.61
N MET A 3 -30.66 -7.65 -3.79
CA MET A 3 -30.01 -6.67 -4.69
C MET A 3 -30.42 -5.23 -4.33
N SER A 4 -31.26 -5.02 -3.31
CA SER A 4 -31.74 -3.69 -2.91
C SER A 4 -30.64 -2.74 -2.42
N PHE A 5 -29.49 -3.26 -1.98
CA PHE A 5 -28.32 -2.46 -1.62
C PHE A 5 -27.52 -1.94 -2.82
N LEU A 6 -27.75 -2.49 -4.04
CA LEU A 6 -27.14 -2.00 -5.28
C LEU A 6 -27.91 -0.81 -5.91
N ASN A 7 -29.00 -0.36 -5.26
CA ASN A 7 -29.80 0.76 -5.76
C ASN A 7 -29.20 2.13 -5.45
N ASP A 8 -28.12 2.19 -4.68
CA ASP A 8 -27.48 3.43 -4.34
C ASP A 8 -26.49 3.85 -5.43
N LYS A 9 -26.68 5.03 -6.02
CA LYS A 9 -25.68 5.66 -6.91
C LYS A 9 -24.33 5.80 -6.22
N SER A 10 -24.29 5.81 -4.88
CA SER A 10 -23.04 5.79 -4.12
C SER A 10 -22.21 4.53 -4.34
N PHE A 11 -22.83 3.40 -4.73
CA PHE A 11 -22.13 2.12 -4.91
C PHE A 11 -21.10 2.17 -6.04
N SER A 12 -21.42 2.80 -7.18
CA SER A 12 -20.46 2.91 -8.30
C SER A 12 -19.22 3.75 -7.97
N ASN A 13 -19.37 4.74 -7.08
CA ASN A 13 -18.25 5.59 -6.65
C ASN A 13 -17.39 4.93 -5.55
N LYS A 14 -17.85 3.82 -4.99
CA LYS A 14 -17.22 3.11 -3.87
C LYS A 14 -16.58 1.79 -4.26
N THR A 15 -16.89 1.30 -5.45
CA THR A 15 -16.61 -0.08 -5.83
C THR A 15 -15.73 -0.15 -7.09
N ILE A 16 -14.72 -1.01 -7.02
CA ILE A 16 -14.01 -1.53 -8.21
C ILE A 16 -14.39 -2.99 -8.43
N SER A 17 -14.28 -3.46 -9.68
CA SER A 17 -14.64 -4.82 -10.03
C SER A 17 -13.50 -5.58 -10.71
N LEU A 18 -13.46 -6.88 -10.44
CA LEU A 18 -12.58 -7.87 -11.02
C LEU A 18 -13.46 -9.03 -11.49
N VAL A 19 -13.27 -9.50 -12.71
CA VAL A 19 -14.07 -10.57 -13.29
C VAL A 19 -13.16 -11.67 -13.83
N TYR A 20 -13.36 -12.89 -13.35
CA TYR A 20 -12.78 -14.09 -13.93
C TYR A 20 -13.81 -14.71 -14.89
N ARG A 21 -13.54 -14.66 -16.19
CA ARG A 21 -14.40 -15.19 -17.24
C ARG A 21 -13.86 -16.52 -17.77
N LEU A 22 -14.56 -17.62 -17.51
CA LEU A 22 -14.20 -18.95 -18.01
C LEU A 22 -14.44 -19.06 -19.53
N GLN A 23 -13.48 -19.64 -20.24
CA GLN A 23 -13.50 -19.67 -21.70
C GLN A 23 -14.40 -20.75 -22.29
N LYS A 24 -14.51 -21.94 -21.67
CA LYS A 24 -15.08 -23.14 -22.33
C LYS A 24 -16.22 -23.84 -21.60
N SER A 25 -16.63 -23.43 -20.40
CA SER A 25 -17.67 -24.12 -19.62
C SER A 25 -18.44 -23.18 -18.70
N SER A 26 -19.68 -23.54 -18.35
CA SER A 26 -20.37 -22.97 -17.19
C SER A 26 -19.68 -23.41 -15.90
N ILE A 27 -19.79 -22.57 -14.87
CA ILE A 27 -19.33 -22.84 -13.51
C ILE A 27 -20.32 -23.83 -12.88
N PRO A 28 -19.92 -25.06 -12.54
CA PRO A 28 -20.79 -25.95 -11.79
C PRO A 28 -21.12 -25.31 -10.43
N SER A 29 -22.35 -25.45 -9.93
CA SER A 29 -22.72 -24.90 -8.60
C SER A 29 -21.83 -25.45 -7.49
N ALA A 30 -21.30 -26.67 -7.62
CA ALA A 30 -20.33 -27.21 -6.67
C ALA A 30 -19.01 -26.40 -6.63
N LEU A 31 -18.59 -25.82 -7.76
CA LEU A 31 -17.42 -24.93 -7.84
C LEU A 31 -17.67 -23.61 -7.12
N SER A 32 -18.87 -23.03 -7.21
CA SER A 32 -19.21 -21.79 -6.50
C SER A 32 -19.14 -21.99 -4.98
N PHE A 33 -19.67 -23.12 -4.47
CA PHE A 33 -19.57 -23.46 -3.05
C PHE A 33 -18.13 -23.66 -2.59
N LYS A 34 -17.30 -24.38 -3.37
CA LYS A 34 -15.89 -24.58 -3.00
C LYS A 34 -15.10 -23.28 -3.01
N LEU A 35 -15.34 -22.42 -4.00
CA LEU A 35 -14.68 -21.12 -4.10
C LEU A 35 -15.06 -20.23 -2.91
N ILE A 36 -16.37 -20.05 -2.65
CA ILE A 36 -16.86 -19.26 -1.52
C ILE A 36 -16.36 -19.84 -0.20
N GLY A 37 -16.39 -21.16 -0.04
CA GLY A 37 -15.90 -21.85 1.15
C GLY A 37 -14.40 -21.59 1.39
N ALA A 38 -13.56 -21.74 0.38
CA ALA A 38 -12.12 -21.47 0.49
C ALA A 38 -11.83 -20.01 0.89
N ILE A 39 -12.56 -19.07 0.30
CA ILE A 39 -12.38 -17.63 0.55
C ILE A 39 -12.90 -17.24 1.95
N SER A 40 -13.98 -17.86 2.41
CA SER A 40 -14.51 -17.64 3.76
C SER A 40 -13.58 -18.15 4.88
N GLY A 41 -12.64 -19.03 4.54
CA GLY A 41 -11.55 -19.42 5.45
C GLY A 41 -10.45 -18.36 5.60
N ILE A 42 -10.44 -17.34 4.72
CA ILE A 42 -9.45 -16.27 4.70
C ILE A 42 -10.04 -14.97 5.25
N TRP A 43 -11.23 -14.62 4.78
CA TRP A 43 -11.96 -13.44 5.24
C TRP A 43 -13.28 -13.84 5.90
N PRO A 44 -13.62 -13.25 7.06
CA PRO A 44 -14.87 -13.55 7.74
C PRO A 44 -16.07 -13.10 6.90
N ILE A 45 -17.13 -13.91 6.92
CA ILE A 45 -18.41 -13.57 6.29
C ILE A 45 -19.01 -12.39 7.03
N LYS A 46 -19.48 -11.38 6.29
CA LYS A 46 -20.15 -10.22 6.85
C LYS A 46 -21.54 -10.62 7.37
N GLU A 47 -21.88 -10.15 8.56
CA GLU A 47 -23.20 -10.31 9.14
C GLU A 47 -23.98 -9.00 9.09
N LEU A 48 -25.29 -9.09 8.88
CA LEU A 48 -26.22 -7.97 8.95
C LEU A 48 -27.40 -8.37 9.84
N ASN A 49 -27.55 -7.72 10.99
CA ASN A 49 -28.55 -8.09 12.00
C ASN A 49 -28.48 -9.59 12.35
N ASP A 50 -27.27 -10.05 12.72
CA ASP A 50 -26.95 -11.45 13.05
C ASP A 50 -27.24 -12.47 11.92
N CYS A 51 -27.49 -11.99 10.70
CA CYS A 51 -27.69 -12.84 9.52
C CYS A 51 -26.44 -12.82 8.64
N PRO A 52 -25.77 -13.97 8.42
CA PRO A 52 -24.61 -14.03 7.53
C PRO A 52 -25.03 -13.74 6.09
N LEU A 53 -24.28 -12.87 5.41
CA LEU A 53 -24.47 -12.51 4.01
C LEU A 53 -23.84 -13.56 3.09
N LEU A 54 -24.30 -14.80 3.23
CA LEU A 54 -23.87 -15.98 2.48
C LEU A 54 -25.07 -16.57 1.72
N TYR A 55 -24.90 -16.72 0.41
CA TYR A 55 -25.91 -17.25 -0.50
C TYR A 55 -25.31 -18.30 -1.43
N HIS A 56 -26.16 -19.06 -2.12
CA HIS A 56 -25.77 -20.18 -2.98
C HIS A 56 -24.67 -19.85 -4.03
N SER A 57 -24.67 -18.64 -4.55
CA SER A 57 -23.75 -18.17 -5.60
C SER A 57 -23.06 -16.86 -5.24
N SER A 58 -23.21 -16.38 -4.00
CA SER A 58 -22.61 -15.11 -3.62
C SER A 58 -22.31 -15.02 -2.13
N ALA A 59 -21.26 -14.30 -1.78
CA ALA A 59 -20.93 -13.99 -0.39
C ALA A 59 -20.45 -12.54 -0.27
N VAL A 60 -20.66 -11.95 0.90
CA VAL A 60 -20.03 -10.69 1.30
C VAL A 60 -19.11 -10.97 2.47
N LEU A 61 -17.85 -10.55 2.36
CA LEU A 61 -16.79 -10.82 3.32
C LEU A 61 -16.17 -9.48 3.78
N CYS A 62 -15.75 -9.42 5.04
CA CYS A 62 -15.04 -8.27 5.58
C CYS A 62 -13.54 -8.41 5.31
N VAL A 63 -12.96 -7.48 4.55
CA VAL A 63 -11.50 -7.44 4.30
C VAL A 63 -10.81 -6.75 5.46
N ASP A 64 -11.34 -5.58 5.83
CA ASP A 64 -10.91 -4.78 6.96
C ASP A 64 -12.12 -3.97 7.52
N GLY A 65 -11.87 -3.00 8.38
CA GLY A 65 -12.93 -2.17 8.98
C GLY A 65 -13.68 -1.25 8.00
N GLN A 66 -13.17 -1.04 6.79
CA GLN A 66 -13.69 -0.08 5.80
C GLN A 66 -13.93 -0.69 4.42
N THR A 67 -13.41 -1.89 4.17
CA THR A 67 -13.40 -2.54 2.86
C THR A 67 -14.11 -3.88 2.92
N GLU A 68 -15.03 -4.06 1.99
CA GLU A 68 -15.83 -5.27 1.85
C GLU A 68 -15.56 -5.91 0.50
N LEU A 69 -15.39 -7.23 0.53
CA LEU A 69 -15.25 -8.07 -0.66
C LEU A 69 -16.58 -8.76 -0.91
N ARG A 70 -17.19 -8.51 -2.06
CA ARG A 70 -18.37 -9.27 -2.51
C ARG A 70 -17.99 -10.13 -3.68
N ILE A 71 -18.37 -11.40 -3.62
CA ILE A 71 -18.14 -12.35 -4.69
C ILE A 71 -19.48 -12.85 -5.17
N ILE A 72 -19.65 -12.89 -6.48
CA ILE A 72 -20.83 -13.41 -7.16
C ILE A 72 -20.36 -14.36 -8.24
N VAL A 73 -20.97 -15.53 -8.32
CA VAL A 73 -20.67 -16.57 -9.30
C VAL A 73 -21.88 -16.76 -10.20
N GLU A 74 -21.79 -16.29 -11.43
CA GLU A 74 -22.88 -16.28 -12.41
C GLU A 74 -22.41 -16.89 -13.73
N ASP A 75 -23.09 -17.95 -14.17
CA ASP A 75 -22.82 -18.66 -15.42
C ASP A 75 -21.34 -19.03 -15.65
N LYS A 76 -20.60 -18.18 -16.38
CA LYS A 76 -19.19 -18.36 -16.73
C LYS A 76 -18.28 -17.35 -16.04
N ARG A 77 -18.80 -16.59 -15.08
CA ARG A 77 -18.13 -15.44 -14.47
C ARG A 77 -18.06 -15.61 -12.96
N VAL A 78 -16.87 -15.40 -12.40
CA VAL A 78 -16.72 -15.03 -11.00
C VAL A 78 -16.51 -13.53 -10.97
N ILE A 79 -17.50 -12.80 -10.48
CA ILE A 79 -17.48 -11.36 -10.35
C ILE A 79 -17.12 -11.02 -8.92
N VAL A 80 -16.12 -10.18 -8.77
CA VAL A 80 -15.57 -9.76 -7.49
C VAL A 80 -15.69 -8.25 -7.42
N TYR A 81 -16.33 -7.77 -6.37
CA TYR A 81 -16.45 -6.36 -6.07
C TYR A 81 -15.65 -6.07 -4.81
N LEU A 82 -14.79 -5.05 -4.88
CA LEU A 82 -14.12 -4.51 -3.72
C LEU A 82 -14.72 -3.13 -3.46
N THR A 83 -15.40 -3.00 -2.33
CA THR A 83 -16.18 -1.81 -1.98
C THR A 83 -15.59 -1.17 -0.74
N HIS A 84 -15.22 0.10 -0.84
CA HIS A 84 -14.84 0.90 0.32
C HIS A 84 -16.05 1.67 0.87
N LYS A 85 -16.17 1.87 2.18
CA LYS A 85 -17.31 2.60 2.77
C LYS A 85 -17.46 4.02 2.22
N LEU A 86 -16.34 4.68 1.95
CA LEU A 86 -16.27 6.08 1.50
C LEU A 86 -16.18 6.24 -0.02
N SER A 87 -15.11 5.75 -0.64
CA SER A 87 -14.83 5.94 -2.07
C SER A 87 -13.83 4.90 -2.57
N LYS A 88 -13.94 4.51 -3.85
CA LYS A 88 -13.02 3.58 -4.52
C LYS A 88 -11.57 4.08 -4.54
N HIS A 89 -11.35 5.39 -4.40
CA HIS A 89 -10.01 5.99 -4.34
C HIS A 89 -9.24 5.66 -3.07
N PHE A 90 -9.92 5.22 -2.01
CA PHE A 90 -9.28 4.81 -0.75
C PHE A 90 -8.94 3.32 -0.68
N ILE A 91 -9.28 2.57 -1.72
CA ILE A 91 -8.92 1.16 -1.79
C ILE A 91 -7.40 1.05 -1.95
N SER A 92 -6.75 0.43 -0.97
CA SER A 92 -5.30 0.21 -1.01
C SER A 92 -4.93 -0.70 -2.20
N PRO A 93 -3.99 -0.28 -3.08
CA PRO A 93 -3.51 -1.12 -4.17
C PRO A 93 -2.93 -2.45 -3.68
N ASN A 94 -2.26 -2.46 -2.52
CA ASN A 94 -1.70 -3.67 -1.94
C ASN A 94 -2.80 -4.66 -1.53
N ILE A 95 -3.90 -4.16 -0.95
CA ILE A 95 -5.03 -5.00 -0.54
C ILE A 95 -5.69 -5.59 -1.79
N ALA A 96 -6.03 -4.75 -2.77
CA ALA A 96 -6.65 -5.19 -4.02
C ALA A 96 -5.79 -6.24 -4.74
N ALA A 97 -4.49 -5.99 -4.93
CA ALA A 97 -3.59 -6.93 -5.57
C ALA A 97 -3.42 -8.24 -4.77
N SER A 98 -3.32 -8.18 -3.44
CA SER A 98 -3.20 -9.39 -2.61
C SER A 98 -4.48 -10.23 -2.65
N ILE A 99 -5.65 -9.58 -2.68
CA ILE A 99 -6.94 -10.26 -2.89
C ILE A 99 -6.96 -10.92 -4.26
N GLN A 100 -6.59 -10.21 -5.33
CA GLN A 100 -6.56 -10.79 -6.68
C GLN A 100 -5.61 -11.98 -6.77
N GLU A 101 -4.41 -11.90 -6.20
CA GLU A 101 -3.45 -13.00 -6.15
C GLU A 101 -4.05 -14.21 -5.43
N CYS A 102 -4.57 -13.99 -4.23
CA CYS A 102 -5.20 -15.02 -3.41
C CYS A 102 -6.40 -15.69 -4.11
N LEU A 103 -7.28 -14.89 -4.72
CA LEU A 103 -8.44 -15.38 -5.46
C LEU A 103 -8.03 -16.17 -6.69
N THR A 104 -6.99 -15.73 -7.39
CA THR A 104 -6.47 -16.42 -8.58
C THR A 104 -5.93 -17.80 -8.20
N LEU A 105 -5.06 -17.86 -7.18
CA LEU A 105 -4.50 -19.12 -6.69
C LEU A 105 -5.59 -20.06 -6.17
N THR A 106 -6.59 -19.51 -5.46
CA THR A 106 -7.73 -20.29 -4.97
C THR A 106 -8.54 -20.85 -6.13
N LEU A 107 -8.86 -20.02 -7.12
CA LEU A 107 -9.63 -20.45 -8.29
C LEU A 107 -8.88 -21.52 -9.10
N GLU A 108 -7.56 -21.37 -9.28
CA GLU A 108 -6.72 -22.37 -9.93
C GLU A 108 -6.72 -23.70 -9.16
N ALA A 109 -6.56 -23.66 -7.84
CA ALA A 109 -6.59 -24.86 -7.00
C ALA A 109 -7.93 -25.59 -7.08
N VAL A 110 -9.05 -24.84 -6.98
CA VAL A 110 -10.39 -25.40 -7.07
C VAL A 110 -10.64 -25.99 -8.47
N LEU A 111 -10.29 -25.28 -9.55
CA LEU A 111 -10.43 -25.78 -10.92
C LEU A 111 -9.59 -27.04 -11.16
N THR A 112 -8.35 -27.05 -10.67
CA THR A 112 -7.45 -28.21 -10.74
C THR A 112 -8.07 -29.44 -10.08
N PHE A 113 -8.62 -29.28 -8.89
CA PHE A 113 -9.31 -30.36 -8.17
C PHE A 113 -10.47 -30.94 -8.99
N TYR A 114 -11.27 -30.12 -9.66
CA TYR A 114 -12.39 -30.61 -10.46
C TYR A 114 -11.93 -31.31 -11.73
N LEU A 115 -10.93 -30.76 -12.43
CA LEU A 115 -10.40 -31.36 -13.64
C LEU A 115 -9.76 -32.72 -13.37
N SER A 116 -9.06 -32.87 -12.24
CA SER A 116 -8.49 -34.16 -11.83
C SER A 116 -9.57 -35.17 -11.41
N SER A 117 -10.63 -34.71 -10.74
CA SER A 117 -11.74 -35.57 -10.28
C SER A 117 -12.62 -36.12 -11.41
N ILE A 118 -12.68 -35.44 -12.56
CA ILE A 118 -13.49 -35.87 -13.73
C ILE A 118 -12.79 -36.96 -14.56
N GLY A 119 -11.61 -37.45 -14.14
CA GLY A 119 -10.99 -38.65 -14.70
C GLY A 119 -10.47 -38.53 -16.14
N LYS A 120 -10.50 -37.34 -16.74
CA LYS A 120 -9.77 -37.09 -17.98
C LYS A 120 -8.33 -36.78 -17.61
N SER A 121 -7.41 -37.54 -18.18
CA SER A 121 -5.97 -37.30 -18.18
C SER A 121 -5.64 -35.97 -18.87
N TYR A 122 -6.04 -34.85 -18.26
CA TYR A 122 -5.63 -33.51 -18.62
C TYR A 122 -4.15 -33.38 -18.25
N ARG A 123 -3.29 -33.84 -19.16
CA ARG A 123 -1.87 -33.53 -19.16
C ARG A 123 -1.73 -32.00 -19.11
N ILE A 124 -1.31 -31.49 -17.96
CA ILE A 124 -0.69 -30.17 -17.74
C ILE A 124 -1.32 -29.08 -18.65
N MET A 125 -2.62 -28.85 -18.53
CA MET A 125 -3.15 -27.58 -19.00
C MET A 125 -2.74 -26.53 -17.98
N ASN A 126 -2.11 -25.45 -18.45
CA ASN A 126 -1.91 -24.28 -17.61
C ASN A 126 -3.29 -23.76 -17.20
N VAL A 127 -3.69 -24.00 -15.96
CA VAL A 127 -5.05 -23.74 -15.44
C VAL A 127 -5.40 -22.26 -15.55
N SER A 128 -4.39 -21.39 -15.51
CA SER A 128 -4.48 -19.95 -15.76
C SER A 128 -5.06 -19.61 -17.14
N ASN A 129 -4.96 -20.50 -18.13
CA ASN A 129 -5.52 -20.27 -19.47
C ASN A 129 -7.03 -20.59 -19.55
N LEU A 130 -7.63 -21.15 -18.50
CA LEU A 130 -9.03 -21.54 -18.51
C LEU A 130 -9.97 -20.36 -18.25
N PHE A 131 -9.45 -19.29 -17.66
CA PHE A 131 -10.19 -18.07 -17.40
C PHE A 131 -9.40 -16.84 -17.87
N GLN A 132 -10.13 -15.85 -18.35
CA GLN A 132 -9.60 -14.53 -18.63
C GLN A 132 -9.91 -13.63 -17.43
N ILE A 133 -8.91 -12.88 -16.97
CA ILE A 133 -9.12 -11.88 -15.93
C ILE A 133 -9.37 -10.53 -16.60
N GLU A 134 -10.44 -9.88 -16.18
CA GLU A 134 -10.89 -8.57 -16.63
C GLU A 134 -11.08 -7.67 -15.41
N ILE A 135 -10.83 -6.37 -15.56
CA ILE A 135 -11.02 -5.38 -14.50
C ILE A 135 -12.01 -4.33 -14.95
N GLY A 136 -12.66 -3.66 -14.01
CA GLY A 136 -13.71 -2.75 -14.40
C GLY A 136 -14.26 -1.89 -13.29
N GLU A 137 -15.29 -1.15 -13.67
CA GLU A 137 -16.11 -0.32 -12.80
C GLU A 137 -17.58 -0.73 -12.90
N ILE A 138 -18.41 -0.20 -12.01
CA ILE A 138 -19.84 -0.49 -12.01
C ILE A 138 -20.59 0.53 -12.88
N CYS A 139 -21.29 0.07 -13.91
CA CYS A 139 -22.29 0.84 -14.64
C CYS A 139 -23.67 0.24 -14.45
N ASP A 140 -24.62 1.03 -13.96
CA ASP A 140 -26.02 0.61 -13.72
C ASP A 140 -26.10 -0.82 -13.16
N ARG A 141 -25.36 -1.08 -12.08
CA ARG A 141 -25.37 -2.34 -11.30
C ARG A 141 -24.69 -3.54 -11.96
N SER A 142 -24.12 -3.39 -13.16
CA SER A 142 -23.33 -4.43 -13.82
C SER A 142 -21.85 -4.03 -13.90
N PRO A 143 -20.91 -4.98 -13.78
CA PRO A 143 -19.51 -4.68 -14.00
C PRO A 143 -19.30 -4.41 -15.50
N CYS A 144 -18.88 -3.19 -15.83
CA CYS A 144 -18.30 -2.87 -17.11
C CYS A 144 -16.83 -3.18 -17.02
N VAL A 145 -16.36 -4.13 -17.82
CA VAL A 145 -15.00 -4.66 -17.72
C VAL A 145 -14.20 -4.50 -19.01
N VAL A 146 -12.89 -4.36 -18.82
CA VAL A 146 -11.86 -4.29 -19.84
C VAL A 146 -10.78 -5.31 -19.53
N SER A 147 -10.14 -5.86 -20.58
CA SER A 147 -8.99 -6.74 -20.36
C SER A 147 -7.86 -5.98 -19.69
N ILE A 148 -7.13 -6.63 -18.79
CA ILE A 148 -5.99 -6.03 -18.09
C ILE A 148 -4.99 -5.42 -19.08
N SER A 149 -4.68 -6.15 -20.16
CA SER A 149 -3.79 -5.69 -21.22
C SER A 149 -4.21 -4.37 -21.86
N LYS A 150 -5.52 -4.11 -21.98
CA LYS A 150 -6.04 -2.84 -22.52
C LYS A 150 -6.00 -1.75 -21.45
N ALA A 151 -6.40 -2.07 -20.22
CA ALA A 151 -6.41 -1.13 -19.11
C ALA A 151 -5.02 -0.63 -18.72
N VAL A 152 -3.97 -1.45 -18.88
CA VAL A 152 -2.58 -1.02 -18.61
C VAL A 152 -2.10 0.04 -19.61
N ASN A 153 -2.59 -0.01 -20.86
CA ASN A 153 -2.10 0.80 -21.98
C ASN A 153 -2.93 2.04 -22.28
N ALA A 154 -4.09 2.21 -21.64
CA ALA A 154 -4.97 3.35 -21.85
C ALA A 154 -5.28 4.02 -20.51
N SER A 155 -5.34 5.36 -20.47
CA SER A 155 -5.79 6.09 -19.29
C SER A 155 -7.29 5.88 -19.05
N ASN A 156 -8.07 5.86 -20.13
CA ASN A 156 -9.51 5.71 -20.10
C ASN A 156 -9.96 4.57 -21.01
N TRP A 157 -11.19 4.07 -20.79
CA TRP A 157 -11.86 3.16 -21.71
C TRP A 157 -13.35 3.42 -21.74
N VAL A 158 -13.94 3.30 -22.92
CA VAL A 158 -15.38 3.44 -23.11
C VAL A 158 -16.02 2.06 -23.05
N CYS A 159 -16.99 1.88 -22.16
CA CYS A 159 -17.71 0.62 -22.04
C CYS A 159 -18.77 0.45 -23.14
N ASP A 160 -19.37 -0.74 -23.23
CA ASP A 160 -20.41 -1.06 -24.23
C ASP A 160 -21.66 -0.16 -24.12
N LYS A 161 -21.83 0.55 -23.01
CA LYS A 161 -22.90 1.54 -22.80
C LYS A 161 -22.53 2.96 -23.23
N GLY A 162 -21.33 3.17 -23.78
CA GLY A 162 -20.83 4.48 -24.17
C GLY A 162 -20.36 5.36 -23.00
N ILE A 163 -20.20 4.79 -21.80
CA ILE A 163 -19.72 5.53 -20.62
C ILE A 163 -18.19 5.46 -20.60
N ASP A 164 -17.55 6.62 -20.43
CA ASP A 164 -16.10 6.72 -20.28
C ASP A 164 -15.70 6.43 -18.82
N HIS A 165 -14.69 5.58 -18.65
CA HIS A 165 -14.17 5.16 -17.36
C HIS A 165 -12.67 5.40 -17.27
N ASP A 166 -12.24 6.00 -16.17
CA ASP A 166 -10.83 6.07 -15.80
C ASP A 166 -10.33 4.68 -15.37
N THR A 167 -9.21 4.23 -15.93
CA THR A 167 -8.59 2.95 -15.59
C THR A 167 -7.82 2.98 -14.27
N LYS A 168 -7.51 4.16 -13.72
CA LYS A 168 -6.67 4.35 -12.52
C LYS A 168 -7.15 3.51 -11.33
N CYS A 169 -8.44 3.54 -11.02
CA CYS A 169 -9.02 2.76 -9.91
C CYS A 169 -9.11 1.27 -10.23
N SER A 170 -9.49 0.89 -11.45
CA SER A 170 -9.56 -0.52 -11.84
C SER A 170 -8.18 -1.19 -11.87
N ARG A 171 -7.11 -0.43 -12.14
CA ARG A 171 -5.72 -0.92 -12.13
C ARG A 171 -5.18 -1.25 -10.75
N LEU A 172 -5.87 -0.86 -9.67
CA LEU A 172 -5.48 -1.22 -8.29
C LEU A 172 -5.38 -2.74 -8.09
N TRP A 173 -6.20 -3.52 -8.81
CA TRP A 173 -6.14 -4.98 -8.81
C TRP A 173 -4.82 -5.56 -9.33
N PHE A 174 -4.08 -4.80 -10.14
CA PHE A 174 -2.86 -5.21 -10.83
C PHE A 174 -1.69 -4.33 -10.43
N PHE A 175 -1.62 -3.97 -9.15
CA PHE A 175 -0.50 -3.22 -8.61
C PHE A 175 0.79 -4.00 -8.82
N ASP A 176 1.56 -3.60 -9.83
CA ASP A 176 2.86 -4.16 -10.11
C ASP A 176 3.82 -3.74 -9.00
N LYS A 177 4.09 -4.64 -8.05
CA LYS A 177 5.10 -4.39 -7.02
C LYS A 177 6.47 -4.12 -7.67
N ALA A 178 6.73 -4.60 -8.89
CA ALA A 178 7.92 -4.28 -9.65
C ALA A 178 7.91 -2.85 -10.23
N GLN A 179 6.78 -2.14 -10.30
CA GLN A 179 6.78 -0.68 -10.55
C GLN A 179 7.27 0.13 -9.33
N LYS A 180 7.19 -0.42 -8.11
CA LYS A 180 7.96 0.13 -6.96
C LYS A 180 9.46 -0.18 -7.10
N GLU A 181 9.81 -1.14 -7.93
CA GLU A 181 11.18 -1.42 -8.32
C GLU A 181 11.52 -0.63 -9.58
N CYS A 182 12.80 -0.44 -9.81
CA CYS A 182 13.21 0.23 -11.02
C CYS A 182 12.85 -0.61 -12.25
N GLN A 183 12.50 0.05 -13.36
CA GLN A 183 12.36 -0.64 -14.64
C GLN A 183 13.65 -1.42 -14.93
N SER A 184 13.57 -2.55 -15.63
CA SER A 184 14.72 -3.41 -15.92
C SER A 184 15.85 -2.71 -16.70
N ASN A 185 15.55 -1.60 -17.37
CA ASN A 185 16.48 -0.72 -18.08
C ASN A 185 16.91 0.52 -17.27
N CYS A 186 16.52 0.63 -16.00
CA CYS A 186 16.85 1.78 -15.18
C CYS A 186 18.36 1.88 -14.99
N THR A 187 18.91 3.04 -15.31
CA THR A 187 20.34 3.32 -15.15
C THR A 187 20.68 3.87 -13.75
N GLY A 188 19.75 3.81 -12.80
CA GLY A 188 19.88 4.41 -11.48
C GLY A 188 19.27 5.82 -11.40
N LEU A 189 19.74 6.61 -10.44
CA LEU A 189 19.35 8.02 -10.30
C LEU A 189 19.93 8.86 -11.45
N ASP A 190 19.22 9.92 -11.82
CA ASP A 190 19.73 10.91 -12.78
C ASP A 190 21.03 11.55 -12.28
N LYS A 191 21.97 11.86 -13.19
CA LYS A 191 23.26 12.48 -12.85
C LYS A 191 23.11 13.78 -12.06
N THR A 192 22.08 14.57 -12.35
CA THR A 192 21.76 15.82 -11.64
C THR A 192 21.29 15.59 -10.20
N VAL A 193 20.70 14.43 -9.94
CA VAL A 193 20.28 14.01 -8.60
C VAL A 193 21.47 13.48 -7.82
N LEU A 194 22.38 12.75 -8.48
CA LEU A 194 23.59 12.22 -7.86
C LEU A 194 24.52 13.30 -7.29
N THR A 195 24.48 14.52 -7.84
CA THR A 195 25.26 15.66 -7.32
C THR A 195 24.65 16.33 -6.09
N LYS A 196 23.39 16.03 -5.74
CA LYS A 196 22.72 16.63 -4.58
C LYS A 196 23.18 15.98 -3.28
N THR A 197 23.16 16.74 -2.20
CA THR A 197 23.41 16.22 -0.85
C THR A 197 22.18 15.48 -0.30
N PRO A 198 22.34 14.26 0.25
CA PRO A 198 21.28 13.56 0.96
C PRO A 198 20.74 14.38 2.13
N THR A 199 19.43 14.32 2.36
CA THR A 199 18.76 14.98 3.49
C THR A 199 18.51 13.94 4.59
N ASP A 200 18.18 14.39 5.79
CA ASP A 200 17.81 13.47 6.88
C ASP A 200 16.65 12.54 6.48
N LYS A 201 15.70 13.02 5.66
CA LYS A 201 14.62 12.18 5.08
C LYS A 201 15.18 11.06 4.22
N HIS A 202 16.10 11.39 3.33
CA HIS A 202 16.74 10.39 2.46
C HIS A 202 17.50 9.34 3.28
N LEU A 203 18.23 9.77 4.31
CA LEU A 203 18.98 8.86 5.18
C LEU A 203 18.07 7.98 6.02
N ALA A 204 16.97 8.52 6.57
CA ALA A 204 15.99 7.73 7.33
C ALA A 204 15.29 6.69 6.46
N ARG A 205 14.91 7.06 5.23
CA ARG A 205 14.33 6.13 4.26
C ARG A 205 15.34 5.06 3.86
N LEU A 206 16.59 5.42 3.59
CA LEU A 206 17.65 4.45 3.33
C LEU A 206 17.85 3.49 4.52
N ALA A 207 17.89 4.01 5.74
CA ALA A 207 17.98 3.20 6.96
C ALA A 207 16.85 2.19 7.06
N LYS A 208 15.62 2.55 6.66
CA LYS A 208 14.45 1.64 6.67
C LYS A 208 14.62 0.46 5.73
N GLN A 209 15.26 0.66 4.58
CA GLN A 209 15.42 -0.37 3.54
C GLN A 209 16.60 -1.32 3.81
N LEU A 210 17.58 -0.91 4.62
CA LEU A 210 18.77 -1.70 4.92
C LEU A 210 18.55 -2.67 6.08
N SER A 211 19.13 -3.88 5.99
CA SER A 211 19.33 -4.72 7.17
C SER A 211 20.42 -4.12 8.08
N ILE A 212 20.51 -4.58 9.33
CA ILE A 212 21.56 -4.09 10.26
C ILE A 212 22.96 -4.34 9.68
N ASN A 213 23.21 -5.57 9.21
CA ASN A 213 24.50 -5.96 8.65
C ASN A 213 24.84 -5.16 7.39
N LYS A 214 23.86 -4.95 6.50
CA LYS A 214 24.07 -4.14 5.29
C LYS A 214 24.31 -2.67 5.62
N CYS A 215 23.65 -2.15 6.65
CA CYS A 215 23.93 -0.81 7.14
C CYS A 215 25.34 -0.71 7.72
N LYS A 216 25.79 -1.69 8.53
CA LYS A 216 27.16 -1.76 9.07
C LYS A 216 28.17 -1.74 7.93
N GLU A 217 28.05 -2.67 6.98
CA GLU A 217 28.91 -2.72 5.79
C GLU A 217 28.95 -1.37 5.08
N LEU A 218 27.78 -0.79 4.79
CA LEU A 218 27.68 0.48 4.09
C LEU A 218 28.42 1.60 4.82
N VAL A 219 28.20 1.76 6.14
CA VAL A 219 28.81 2.87 6.89
C VAL A 219 30.31 2.69 7.12
N LEU A 220 30.78 1.45 7.25
CA LEU A 220 32.22 1.15 7.29
C LEU A 220 32.90 1.52 5.96
N TYR A 221 32.28 1.20 4.82
CA TYR A 221 32.76 1.63 3.51
C TYR A 221 32.75 3.15 3.33
N LEU A 222 31.79 3.83 3.97
CA LEU A 222 31.74 5.29 4.02
C LEU A 222 32.76 5.90 5.00
N GLY A 223 33.59 5.08 5.64
CA GLY A 223 34.67 5.50 6.52
C GLY A 223 34.17 5.95 7.89
N ILE A 224 33.17 5.26 8.44
CA ILE A 224 32.93 5.18 9.88
C ILE A 224 33.82 4.08 10.44
N GLU A 225 34.47 4.32 11.57
CA GLU A 225 35.33 3.31 12.20
C GLU A 225 34.49 2.22 12.88
N GLU A 226 35.03 1.01 13.00
CA GLU A 226 34.31 -0.09 13.64
C GLU A 226 33.96 0.21 15.11
N THR A 227 34.86 0.90 15.81
CA THR A 227 34.65 1.40 17.17
C THR A 227 33.47 2.39 17.25
N GLU A 228 33.37 3.32 16.29
CA GLU A 228 32.25 4.26 16.24
C GLU A 228 30.92 3.55 15.95
N TRP A 229 30.93 2.52 15.09
CA TRP A 229 29.75 1.68 14.88
C TRP A 229 29.33 0.99 16.18
N GLU A 230 30.27 0.37 16.90
CA GLU A 230 30.01 -0.32 18.16
C GLU A 230 29.44 0.63 19.22
N GLU A 231 29.93 1.88 19.30
CA GLU A 231 29.37 2.90 20.17
C GLU A 231 27.91 3.23 19.81
N ILE A 232 27.61 3.44 18.52
CA ILE A 232 26.26 3.73 18.04
C ILE A 232 25.33 2.54 18.30
N GLU A 233 25.80 1.33 18.04
CA GLU A 233 25.08 0.08 18.29
C GLU A 233 24.81 -0.08 19.78
N TYR A 234 25.79 0.14 20.65
CA TYR A 234 25.61 0.07 22.10
C TYR A 234 24.56 1.06 22.61
N VAL A 235 24.60 2.31 22.15
CA VAL A 235 23.66 3.37 22.56
C VAL A 235 22.24 3.09 22.04
N HIS A 236 22.10 2.57 20.82
CA HIS A 236 20.81 2.44 20.13
C HIS A 236 20.34 1.00 19.88
N GLN A 237 20.95 -0.02 20.50
CA GLN A 237 20.67 -1.45 20.28
C GLN A 237 19.19 -1.84 20.37
N LYS A 238 18.41 -1.15 21.23
CA LYS A 238 16.98 -1.43 21.41
C LYS A 238 16.10 -0.86 20.30
N GLN A 239 16.68 -0.05 19.41
CA GLN A 239 15.97 0.67 18.36
C GLN A 239 16.75 0.56 17.04
N PRO A 240 16.68 -0.60 16.35
CA PRO A 240 17.52 -0.89 15.19
C PRO A 240 17.45 0.16 14.07
N LEU A 241 16.28 0.75 13.86
CA LEU A 241 16.11 1.77 12.84
C LEU A 241 16.78 3.10 13.19
N ILE A 242 16.72 3.49 14.46
CA ILE A 242 17.37 4.70 14.97
C ILE A 242 18.88 4.51 14.93
N MET A 243 19.38 3.36 15.35
CA MET A 243 20.78 2.97 15.22
C MET A 243 21.29 3.14 13.78
N LYS A 244 20.60 2.53 12.79
CA LYS A 244 20.96 2.64 11.37
C LYS A 244 20.95 4.10 10.88
N PHE A 245 19.93 4.87 11.26
CA PHE A 245 19.83 6.28 10.89
C PHE A 245 20.98 7.10 11.47
N MET A 246 21.30 6.94 12.76
CA MET A 246 22.37 7.67 13.42
C MET A 246 23.74 7.32 12.84
N ALA A 247 23.97 6.05 12.51
CA ALA A 247 25.17 5.61 11.80
C ALA A 247 25.30 6.30 10.43
N LEU A 248 24.24 6.31 9.62
CA LEU A 248 24.26 7.02 8.33
C LEU A 248 24.50 8.53 8.52
N LYS A 249 23.83 9.17 9.48
CA LYS A 249 23.93 10.61 9.72
C LYS A 249 25.30 11.06 10.24
N LYS A 250 26.03 10.19 10.94
CA LYS A 250 27.35 10.50 11.51
C LYS A 250 28.34 10.93 10.43
N LYS A 251 28.21 10.44 9.20
CA LYS A 251 29.07 10.85 8.08
C LYS A 251 28.47 12.04 7.32
N PRO A 252 29.25 13.12 7.10
CA PRO A 252 28.84 14.17 6.18
C PRO A 252 28.96 13.68 4.74
N PHE A 253 27.82 13.42 4.09
CA PHE A 253 27.76 13.14 2.67
C PHE A 253 27.95 14.42 1.87
N LYS A 254 28.81 14.41 0.85
CA LYS A 254 28.88 15.53 -0.09
C LYS A 254 27.75 15.39 -1.10
N SER A 255 27.51 14.17 -1.56
CA SER A 255 26.54 13.90 -2.61
C SER A 255 25.96 12.49 -2.55
N PHE A 256 24.84 12.26 -3.25
CA PHE A 256 24.29 10.91 -3.47
C PHE A 256 25.25 9.98 -4.22
N ASN A 257 26.21 10.53 -4.97
CA ASN A 257 27.25 9.73 -5.61
C ASN A 257 28.13 8.99 -4.59
N ASP A 258 28.31 9.54 -3.39
CA ASP A 258 29.08 8.89 -2.32
C ASP A 258 28.34 7.63 -1.83
N LEU A 259 27.01 7.75 -1.65
CA LEU A 259 26.14 6.63 -1.28
C LEU A 259 26.05 5.58 -2.39
N LEU A 260 25.98 6.00 -3.66
CA LEU A 260 25.88 5.08 -4.80
C LEU A 260 27.14 4.21 -4.90
N LYS A 261 28.32 4.80 -4.79
CA LYS A 261 29.60 4.08 -4.81
C LYS A 261 29.68 3.06 -3.68
N ALA A 262 29.36 3.49 -2.46
CA ALA A 262 29.40 2.60 -1.30
C ALA A 262 28.38 1.44 -1.45
N GLN A 263 27.20 1.68 -2.04
CA GLN A 263 26.23 0.62 -2.35
C GLN A 263 26.71 -0.37 -3.40
N GLU A 264 27.37 0.10 -4.46
CA GLU A 264 27.95 -0.76 -5.49
C GLU A 264 29.01 -1.71 -4.91
N ASP A 265 29.81 -1.21 -3.95
CA ASP A 265 30.86 -2.00 -3.29
C ASP A 265 30.29 -3.10 -2.37
N ILE A 266 29.21 -2.82 -1.63
CA ILE A 266 28.52 -3.82 -0.78
C ILE A 266 27.58 -4.75 -1.55
N LYS A 267 27.52 -4.60 -2.88
CA LYS A 267 26.65 -5.33 -3.82
C LYS A 267 25.18 -5.31 -3.41
N ASP A 268 24.75 -4.21 -2.79
CA ASP A 268 23.35 -4.02 -2.43
C ASP A 268 22.66 -3.29 -3.58
N GLY A 269 21.58 -3.86 -4.08
CA GLY A 269 21.08 -3.62 -5.45
C GLY A 269 21.06 -2.15 -5.90
N ARG A 270 21.52 -1.88 -7.14
CA ARG A 270 21.69 -0.54 -7.76
C ARG A 270 20.48 0.39 -7.72
N HIS A 271 19.31 -0.11 -7.30
CA HIS A 271 18.04 0.60 -7.30
C HIS A 271 17.56 0.99 -5.90
N LEU A 272 18.33 0.69 -4.86
CA LEU A 272 18.01 1.06 -3.49
C LEU A 272 17.84 2.60 -3.35
N LEU A 273 18.77 3.38 -3.91
CA LEU A 273 18.64 4.84 -3.89
C LEU A 273 17.48 5.36 -4.76
N CYS A 274 17.12 4.66 -5.82
CA CYS A 274 15.93 5.00 -6.60
C CYS A 274 14.65 4.84 -5.78
N LYS A 275 14.55 3.80 -4.94
CA LYS A 275 13.43 3.62 -4.00
C LYS A 275 13.36 4.79 -3.00
N VAL A 276 14.50 5.16 -2.41
CA VAL A 276 14.60 6.29 -1.46
C VAL A 276 14.12 7.61 -2.07
N PHE A 277 14.42 7.85 -3.34
CA PHE A 277 14.00 9.06 -4.06
C PHE A 277 12.56 9.04 -4.56
N ARG A 278 12.06 7.91 -5.07
CA ARG A 278 10.67 7.78 -5.54
C ARG A 278 9.66 7.95 -4.41
N GLU A 279 10.01 7.49 -3.21
CA GLU A 279 9.18 7.72 -2.02
C GLU A 279 8.92 9.22 -1.75
N ASP A 280 9.67 10.15 -2.36
CA ASP A 280 9.42 11.59 -2.27
C ASP A 280 8.29 12.10 -3.19
N THR A 281 7.96 11.37 -4.26
CA THR A 281 7.02 11.79 -5.32
C THR A 281 5.67 11.07 -5.32
N ASP A 282 5.50 10.00 -4.53
CA ASP A 282 4.48 8.98 -4.78
C ASP A 282 3.03 9.27 -4.33
N LEU A 283 2.64 10.51 -4.03
CA LEU A 283 1.26 10.81 -3.60
C LEU A 283 0.64 12.08 -4.22
N VAL A 284 1.19 12.55 -5.35
CA VAL A 284 0.81 13.80 -6.07
C VAL A 284 -0.66 13.87 -6.53
N ASP A 285 -1.45 12.81 -6.35
CA ASP A 285 -2.70 12.60 -7.06
C ASP A 285 -3.97 12.65 -6.20
N ILE A 286 -3.91 13.21 -4.98
CA ILE A 286 -5.11 13.48 -4.16
C ILE A 286 -5.48 14.96 -4.26
N ALA A 287 -6.25 15.31 -5.29
CA ALA A 287 -6.77 16.65 -5.50
C ALA A 287 -8.06 16.88 -4.68
N ASP A 288 -7.94 16.98 -3.35
CA ASP A 288 -9.01 17.54 -2.50
C ASP A 288 -8.48 18.82 -1.83
N VAL A 289 -9.21 19.92 -2.01
CA VAL A 289 -8.89 21.24 -1.44
C VAL A 289 -8.75 21.16 0.08
N ARG A 290 -9.54 20.31 0.74
CA ARG A 290 -9.50 20.10 2.20
C ARG A 290 -8.17 19.53 2.69
N LEU A 291 -7.40 18.87 1.83
CA LEU A 291 -6.10 18.33 2.21
C LEU A 291 -5.02 19.40 2.35
N GLN A 292 -5.29 20.62 1.90
CA GLN A 292 -4.43 21.78 2.13
C GLN A 292 -4.73 22.48 3.47
N ASP A 293 -5.80 22.10 4.16
CA ASP A 293 -6.14 22.67 5.46
C ASP A 293 -5.14 22.22 6.54
N ILE A 294 -5.07 23.03 7.61
CA ILE A 294 -4.23 22.75 8.78
C ILE A 294 -4.98 21.76 9.69
N PRO A 295 -4.35 20.66 10.13
CA PRO A 295 -5.01 19.67 10.96
C PRO A 295 -5.41 20.24 12.33
N HIS A 296 -6.62 19.87 12.78
CA HIS A 296 -7.13 20.24 14.10
C HIS A 296 -6.32 19.57 15.22
N ASP A 297 -6.20 20.25 16.37
CA ASP A 297 -5.41 19.73 17.50
C ASP A 297 -5.95 18.41 18.05
N ASP A 298 -7.28 18.25 18.07
CA ASP A 298 -7.91 17.00 18.52
C ASP A 298 -7.47 15.80 17.68
N VAL A 299 -7.27 16.01 16.37
CA VAL A 299 -6.81 14.95 15.46
C VAL A 299 -5.35 14.62 15.71
N LEU A 300 -4.50 15.63 15.94
CA LEU A 300 -3.09 15.40 16.26
C LEU A 300 -2.93 14.66 17.61
N ASN A 301 -3.72 15.06 18.61
CA ASN A 301 -3.75 14.43 19.94
C ASN A 301 -4.33 13.00 19.90
N GLY A 302 -5.29 12.74 19.01
CA GLY A 302 -5.80 11.40 18.75
C GLY A 302 -4.76 10.53 18.06
N LEU A 303 -4.16 11.04 16.99
CA LEU A 303 -3.17 10.33 16.18
C LEU A 303 -1.95 9.88 17.01
N SER A 304 -1.43 10.72 17.91
CA SER A 304 -0.26 10.37 18.73
C SER A 304 -0.45 9.10 19.57
N LYS A 305 -1.71 8.73 19.91
CA LYS A 305 -2.06 7.49 20.63
C LYS A 305 -1.93 6.23 19.77
N HIS A 306 -1.98 6.37 18.44
CA HIS A 306 -2.00 5.25 17.50
C HIS A 306 -0.65 4.97 16.84
N LEU A 307 0.28 5.92 16.91
CA LEU A 307 1.53 5.91 16.14
C LEU A 307 2.65 5.02 16.71
N GLY A 308 2.52 4.52 17.95
CA GLY A 308 3.54 3.67 18.58
C GLY A 308 4.91 4.37 18.69
N ASN A 309 5.99 3.59 18.60
CA ASN A 309 7.37 4.10 18.70
C ASN A 309 7.89 4.66 17.36
N CYS A 310 7.35 5.78 16.88
CA CYS A 310 7.74 6.35 15.59
C CYS A 310 8.19 7.83 15.63
N ALA A 311 8.23 8.45 16.81
CA ALA A 311 8.44 9.89 16.97
C ALA A 311 9.65 10.44 16.19
N ILE A 312 10.77 9.71 16.16
CA ILE A 312 11.97 10.13 15.41
C ILE A 312 11.71 10.16 13.90
N LEU A 313 11.22 9.06 13.32
CA LEU A 313 10.94 9.01 11.88
C LEU A 313 9.84 9.99 11.50
N LEU A 314 8.81 10.10 12.34
CA LEU A 314 7.71 11.03 12.14
C LEU A 314 8.24 12.46 12.09
N GLY A 315 9.07 12.85 13.06
CA GLY A 315 9.72 14.16 13.06
C GLY A 315 10.54 14.41 11.79
N ILE A 316 11.32 13.42 11.35
CA ILE A 316 12.12 13.51 10.12
C ILE A 316 11.21 13.71 8.89
N GLU A 317 10.17 12.89 8.71
CA GLU A 317 9.26 12.99 7.57
C GLU A 317 8.46 14.32 7.58
N LEU A 318 8.13 14.84 8.77
CA LEU A 318 7.50 16.14 8.96
C LEU A 318 8.45 17.32 8.77
N GLY A 319 9.77 17.08 8.68
CA GLY A 319 10.78 18.12 8.49
C GLY A 319 11.21 18.82 9.77
N ILE A 320 11.03 18.17 10.93
CA ILE A 320 11.58 18.63 12.20
C ILE A 320 13.08 18.33 12.23
N THR A 321 13.88 19.32 12.65
CA THR A 321 15.32 19.16 12.81
C THR A 321 15.64 18.13 13.89
N ILE A 322 16.67 17.30 13.67
CA ILE A 322 17.06 16.26 14.62
C ILE A 322 17.31 16.78 16.03
N THR A 323 17.93 17.95 16.20
CA THR A 323 18.13 18.56 17.53
C THR A 323 16.82 18.73 18.28
N SER A 324 15.77 19.21 17.60
CA SER A 324 14.46 19.34 18.22
C SER A 324 13.79 18.00 18.50
N ILE A 325 14.04 16.98 17.68
CA ILE A 325 13.57 15.61 17.96
C ILE A 325 14.26 15.06 19.21
N GLU A 326 15.58 15.21 19.31
CA GLU A 326 16.38 14.77 20.46
C GLU A 326 15.91 15.46 21.75
N GLU A 327 15.64 16.76 21.72
CA GLU A 327 15.03 17.49 22.85
C GLU A 327 13.70 16.86 23.28
N THR A 328 12.85 16.46 22.34
CA THR A 328 11.58 15.76 22.65
C THR A 328 11.86 14.42 23.32
N MET A 329 12.83 13.65 22.81
CA MET A 329 13.19 12.36 23.38
C MET A 329 13.73 12.52 24.81
N THR A 330 14.57 13.53 25.05
CA THR A 330 15.11 13.83 26.39
C THR A 330 14.01 14.29 27.35
N ARG A 331 13.06 15.10 26.89
CA ARG A 331 11.93 15.57 27.70
C ARG A 331 10.97 14.44 28.08
N HIS A 332 10.80 13.47 27.20
CA HIS A 332 9.84 12.38 27.35
C HIS A 332 10.48 10.99 27.13
N PRO A 333 11.49 10.57 27.93
CA PRO A 333 12.41 9.46 27.59
C PRO A 333 11.77 8.06 27.48
N ARG A 334 10.54 7.88 27.97
CA ARG A 334 9.82 6.60 27.94
C ARG A 334 8.37 6.73 27.51
N ASP A 335 7.91 7.95 27.27
CA ASP A 335 6.52 8.21 26.95
C ASP A 335 6.39 8.46 25.45
N MET A 336 6.18 7.38 24.70
CA MET A 336 6.06 7.42 23.24
C MET A 336 4.87 8.27 22.79
N TYR A 337 3.81 8.32 23.59
CA TYR A 337 2.63 9.14 23.30
C TYR A 337 2.99 10.63 23.37
N LEU A 338 3.61 11.06 24.49
CA LEU A 338 4.03 12.45 24.65
C LEU A 338 5.13 12.83 23.64
N GLN A 339 6.01 11.89 23.28
CA GLN A 339 6.98 12.10 22.22
C GLN A 339 6.30 12.40 20.88
N ASN A 340 5.35 11.56 20.45
CA ASN A 340 4.61 11.77 19.19
C ASN A 340 3.80 13.08 19.23
N GLU A 341 3.14 13.37 20.36
CA GLU A 341 2.35 14.58 20.55
C GLU A 341 3.21 15.85 20.45
N ASP A 342 4.36 15.90 21.13
CA ASP A 342 5.28 17.05 21.08
C ASP A 342 5.87 17.25 19.68
N ILE A 343 6.20 16.17 18.96
CA ILE A 343 6.64 16.24 17.55
C ILE A 343 5.55 16.86 16.65
N LEU A 344 4.31 16.39 16.77
CA LEU A 344 3.19 16.90 15.99
C LEU A 344 2.90 18.38 16.29
N LYS A 345 2.98 18.78 17.57
CA LYS A 345 2.84 20.19 17.99
C LYS A 345 3.96 21.08 17.45
N LYS A 346 5.21 20.61 17.52
CA LYS A 346 6.38 21.30 16.93
C LYS A 346 6.22 21.47 15.43
N TRP A 347 5.73 20.45 14.73
CA TRP A 347 5.50 20.50 13.29
C TRP A 347 4.39 21.49 12.94
N LYS A 348 3.25 21.44 13.62
CA LYS A 348 2.14 22.38 13.41
C LYS A 348 2.55 23.83 13.67
N SER A 349 3.49 24.05 14.58
CA SER A 349 4.01 25.40 14.92
C SER A 349 5.18 25.84 14.02
N SER A 350 5.67 24.98 13.14
CA SER A 350 6.83 25.27 12.31
C SER A 350 6.50 26.27 11.20
N LYS A 351 7.40 27.25 11.01
CA LYS A 351 7.30 28.23 9.91
C LYS A 351 7.98 27.76 8.62
N GLN A 352 8.74 26.66 8.67
CA GLN A 352 9.52 26.18 7.51
C GLN A 352 8.63 25.55 6.43
N VAL A 353 7.51 24.96 6.86
CA VAL A 353 6.62 24.15 6.02
C VAL A 353 5.19 24.38 6.49
N THR A 354 4.28 24.68 5.58
CA THR A 354 2.84 24.72 5.89
C THR A 354 2.37 23.34 6.35
N PRO A 355 1.84 23.20 7.58
CA PRO A 355 1.48 21.90 8.13
C PRO A 355 0.09 21.49 7.61
N THR A 356 0.04 20.93 6.40
CA THR A 356 -1.23 20.52 5.78
C THR A 356 -1.59 19.08 6.13
N ILE A 357 -2.89 18.76 6.10
CA ILE A 357 -3.40 17.39 6.28
C ILE A 357 -2.74 16.43 5.28
N TYR A 358 -2.56 16.85 4.02
CA TYR A 358 -1.84 16.09 3.01
C TYR A 358 -0.44 15.67 3.49
N ARG A 359 0.34 16.62 4.02
CA ARG A 359 1.69 16.33 4.52
C ARG A 359 1.68 15.42 5.74
N LEU A 360 0.69 15.56 6.61
CA LEU A 360 0.51 14.65 7.74
C LEU A 360 0.24 13.23 7.25
N MET A 361 -0.69 13.07 6.30
CA MET A 361 -1.03 11.77 5.69
C MET A 361 0.18 11.11 5.04
N LEU A 362 0.97 11.87 4.26
CA LEU A 362 2.24 11.43 3.69
C LEU A 362 3.20 10.90 4.75
N ALA A 363 3.47 11.70 5.78
CA ALA A 363 4.44 11.37 6.80
C ALA A 363 4.00 10.13 7.59
N VAL A 364 2.72 10.07 7.94
CA VAL A 364 2.15 8.96 8.71
C VAL A 364 2.20 7.64 7.94
N GLU A 365 1.80 7.62 6.66
CA GLU A 365 1.86 6.39 5.85
C GLU A 365 3.29 5.84 5.72
N ARG A 366 4.29 6.73 5.68
CA ARG A 366 5.70 6.34 5.60
C ARG A 366 6.25 5.76 6.88
N VAL A 367 5.72 6.14 8.05
CA VAL A 367 6.24 5.71 9.35
C VAL A 367 5.39 4.64 10.03
N TYR A 368 4.11 4.55 9.68
CA TYR A 368 3.14 3.65 10.29
C TYR A 368 2.16 3.11 9.25
N SER A 369 2.27 1.81 8.95
CA SER A 369 1.37 1.13 8.01
C SER A 369 -0.08 1.20 8.49
N GLY A 370 -0.96 1.79 7.67
CA GLY A 370 -2.39 1.94 7.98
C GLY A 370 -2.76 3.27 8.63
N GLY A 371 -1.78 4.14 8.94
CA GLY A 371 -2.09 5.46 9.49
C GLY A 371 -2.75 6.40 8.48
N LEU A 372 -2.56 6.15 7.16
CA LEU A 372 -3.33 6.82 6.12
C LEU A 372 -4.84 6.53 6.24
N SER A 373 -5.22 5.30 6.59
CA SER A 373 -6.63 4.92 6.78
C SER A 373 -7.25 5.71 7.93
N TYR A 374 -6.55 5.83 9.06
CA TYR A 374 -7.03 6.60 10.22
C TYR A 374 -7.27 8.07 9.88
N LEU A 375 -6.32 8.72 9.19
CA LEU A 375 -6.46 10.12 8.81
C LEU A 375 -7.50 10.34 7.70
N THR A 376 -7.61 9.38 6.78
CA THR A 376 -8.66 9.36 5.76
C THR A 376 -10.04 9.30 6.41
N ASP A 377 -10.24 8.45 7.41
CA ASP A 377 -11.52 8.32 8.11
C ASP A 377 -11.92 9.63 8.82
N ILE A 378 -10.97 10.34 9.40
CA ILE A 378 -11.22 11.61 10.11
C ILE A 378 -11.51 12.76 9.16
N TYR A 379 -10.71 12.93 8.10
CA TYR A 379 -10.78 14.10 7.24
C TYR A 379 -11.61 13.92 5.96
N LEU A 380 -11.77 12.68 5.50
CA LEU A 380 -12.45 12.33 4.25
C LEU A 380 -13.66 11.43 4.48
N GLY A 381 -13.89 10.97 5.72
CA GLY A 381 -15.00 10.12 6.14
C GLY A 381 -16.28 10.85 6.56
N GLN A 382 -16.35 12.17 6.38
CA GLN A 382 -17.55 12.98 6.60
C GLN A 382 -18.19 13.43 5.29
#